data_AF-A0AAW2PEW3-F1
#
_entry.id   AF-A0AAW2PEW3-F1
#
_cell.length_a   1.000
_cell.length_b   1.000
_cell.length_c   1.000
_cell.angle_alpha   90.00
_cell.angle_beta   90.00
_cell.angle_gamma   90.00
#
_symmetry.space_group_name_H-M   'P 1'
#
loop_
_entity.id
_entity.type
_entity.pdbx_description
1 polymer ?
#
loop_
_entity_poly.entity_id
_entity_poly.type
_entity_poly.pdbx_seq_one_letter_code
_entity_poly.pdbx_strand_id
1 'polypeptide(L)'
;MDSEAVDQDALGLTFVHEIEELGTRKVVELCPGGRSMVVNSENRRPYVDSLIQHRFVIAIAEQVAHFAQGFADIMSCRRLQRSFFQCLDPEDLDWMLHGSEREICVDDWKAHTEYHGFVESDVQISWFWKIVGRMTREQKKVLLFFWTSIKYLPVEGFSGLASRLYIYRTSESFERLPSSHTCFYRLCFPAYPTITVMQDRLRIITQEHVGCSFGTW
;
A
#
# COMPACT_ATOMS: atom_id res chain seq x y z
N MET A 1 -11.89 14.74 5.75
CA MET A 1 -12.03 15.79 6.78
C MET A 1 -13.46 16.26 6.75
N ASP A 2 -14.09 16.39 7.91
CA ASP A 2 -15.42 16.97 8.03
C ASP A 2 -15.39 18.43 7.56
N SER A 3 -16.41 18.87 6.82
CA SER A 3 -16.43 20.20 6.22
C SER A 3 -16.65 21.28 7.29
N GLU A 4 -17.49 21.03 8.29
CA GLU A 4 -17.76 21.99 9.38
C GLU A 4 -16.53 22.27 10.24
N ALA A 5 -15.73 21.23 10.53
CA ALA A 5 -14.51 21.37 11.33
C ALA A 5 -13.40 22.18 10.61
N VAL A 6 -13.35 22.10 9.28
CA VAL A 6 -12.40 22.88 8.47
C VAL A 6 -12.85 24.33 8.36
N ASP A 7 -14.16 24.58 8.21
CA ASP A 7 -14.72 25.93 8.10
C ASP A 7 -14.66 26.73 9.42
N GLN A 8 -14.61 26.05 10.56
CA GLN A 8 -14.40 26.69 11.86
C GLN A 8 -12.93 27.03 12.15
N ASP A 9 -12.02 26.77 11.20
CA ASP A 9 -10.56 26.92 11.36
C ASP A 9 -10.03 26.23 12.64
N ALA A 10 -10.68 25.13 13.05
CA ALA A 10 -10.35 24.45 14.31
C ALA A 10 -8.92 23.87 14.32
N LEU A 11 -8.30 23.74 13.14
CA LEU A 11 -6.97 23.19 12.93
C LEU A 11 -5.91 24.25 12.57
N GLY A 12 -6.29 25.52 12.36
CA GLY A 12 -5.36 26.60 12.03
C GLY A 12 -4.55 26.36 10.75
N LEU A 13 -5.14 25.66 9.77
CA LEU A 13 -4.41 25.21 8.58
C LEU A 13 -4.28 26.34 7.55
N THR A 14 -3.08 26.48 7.00
CA THR A 14 -2.81 27.32 5.83
C THR A 14 -2.13 26.50 4.75
N PHE A 15 -1.95 27.06 3.55
CA PHE A 15 -1.30 26.37 2.42
C PHE A 15 0.22 26.29 2.60
N VAL A 16 0.64 25.69 3.72
CA VAL A 16 2.03 25.46 4.09
C VAL A 16 2.21 24.03 4.53
N HIS A 17 3.44 23.55 4.42
CA HIS A 17 3.86 22.25 4.90
C HIS A 17 5.10 22.39 5.78
N GLU A 18 5.04 21.83 6.98
CA GLU A 18 6.16 21.79 7.90
C GLU A 18 6.97 20.51 7.65
N ILE A 19 8.25 20.67 7.38
CA ILE A 19 9.19 19.60 7.04
C ILE A 19 10.27 19.59 8.11
N GLU A 20 10.60 18.40 8.61
CA GLU A 20 11.73 18.20 9.50
C GLU A 20 12.90 17.60 8.71
N GLU A 21 13.98 18.36 8.58
CA GLU A 21 15.21 17.94 7.90
C GLU A 21 16.39 18.08 8.86
N LEU A 22 17.09 16.96 9.13
CA LEU A 22 18.30 16.93 9.95
C LEU A 22 18.11 17.61 11.33
N GLY A 23 16.93 17.43 11.94
CA GLY A 23 16.56 18.05 13.22
C GLY A 23 16.16 19.53 13.15
N THR A 24 16.09 20.11 11.95
CA THR A 24 15.59 21.47 11.73
C THR A 24 14.18 21.45 11.12
N ARG A 25 13.27 22.24 11.70
CA ARG A 25 11.92 22.43 11.15
C ARG A 25 11.90 23.60 10.19
N LYS A 26 11.41 23.34 8.97
CA LYS A 26 11.25 24.33 7.92
C LYS A 26 9.79 24.36 7.49
N VAL A 27 9.26 25.56 7.27
CA VAL A 27 7.91 25.77 6.74
C VAL A 27 8.02 26.17 5.28
N VAL A 28 7.47 25.35 4.39
CA VAL A 28 7.44 25.56 2.94
C VAL A 28 6.03 25.96 2.53
N GLU A 29 5.90 26.99 1.69
CA GLU A 29 4.61 27.33 1.10
C GLU A 29 4.27 26.36 -0.03
N LEU A 30 3.05 25.84 -0.03
CA LEU A 30 2.56 24.92 -1.07
C LEU A 30 2.20 25.66 -2.36
N CYS A 31 1.90 26.94 -2.25
CA CYS A 31 1.61 27.84 -3.36
C CYS A 31 2.05 29.27 -2.99
N PRO A 32 2.21 30.18 -3.97
CA PRO A 32 2.58 31.58 -3.68
C PRO A 32 1.61 32.24 -2.69
N GLY A 33 2.12 32.74 -1.56
CA GLY A 33 1.31 33.38 -0.54
C GLY A 33 0.54 32.41 0.36
N GLY A 34 0.90 31.12 0.33
CA GLY A 34 0.19 30.05 1.02
C GLY A 34 0.10 30.23 2.54
N ARG A 35 1.07 30.92 3.18
CA ARG A 35 1.02 31.25 4.61
C ARG A 35 -0.20 32.07 5.03
N SER A 36 -0.71 32.90 4.13
CA SER A 36 -1.85 33.79 4.42
C SER A 36 -3.18 33.20 3.96
N MET A 37 -3.16 32.03 3.32
CA MET A 37 -4.35 31.40 2.76
C MET A 37 -4.83 30.30 3.70
N VAL A 38 -5.88 30.60 4.46
CA VAL A 38 -6.52 29.66 5.39
C VAL A 38 -7.25 28.58 4.60
N VAL A 39 -7.15 27.34 5.07
CA VAL A 39 -7.86 26.20 4.48
C VAL A 39 -9.31 26.19 4.97
N ASN A 40 -10.26 26.18 4.04
CA ASN A 40 -11.69 26.09 4.27
C ASN A 40 -12.29 24.95 3.40
N SER A 41 -13.59 24.70 3.51
CA SER A 41 -14.28 23.62 2.76
C SER A 41 -14.23 23.82 1.25
N GLU A 42 -14.20 25.07 0.77
CA GLU A 42 -14.15 25.43 -0.64
C GLU A 42 -12.77 25.15 -1.27
N ASN A 43 -11.69 25.42 -0.53
CA ASN A 43 -10.31 25.28 -1.02
C ASN A 43 -9.58 24.02 -0.50
N ARG A 44 -10.25 23.16 0.28
CA ARG A 44 -9.70 21.91 0.83
C ARG A 44 -9.10 20.99 -0.22
N ARG A 45 -9.77 20.82 -1.37
CA ARG A 45 -9.28 19.96 -2.47
C ARG A 45 -7.94 20.50 -3.02
N PRO A 46 -7.86 21.76 -3.48
CA PRO A 46 -6.58 22.38 -3.86
C PRO A 46 -5.46 22.27 -2.81
N TYR A 47 -5.79 22.40 -1.52
CA TYR A 47 -4.82 22.21 -0.44
C TYR A 47 -4.25 20.79 -0.41
N VAL A 48 -5.13 19.78 -0.45
CA VAL A 48 -4.74 18.37 -0.49
C VAL A 48 -3.93 18.05 -1.74
N ASP A 49 -4.36 18.54 -2.91
CA ASP A 49 -3.65 18.33 -4.18
C ASP A 49 -2.23 18.92 -4.11
N SER A 50 -2.10 20.12 -3.55
CA SER A 50 -0.80 20.80 -3.39
C SER A 50 0.10 20.09 -2.38
N LEU A 51 -0.47 19.54 -1.29
CA LEU A 51 0.26 18.68 -0.35
C LEU A 51 0.79 17.40 -1.03
N ILE A 52 -0.05 16.72 -1.82
CA ILE A 52 0.33 15.51 -2.55
C ILE A 52 1.44 15.83 -3.54
N GLN A 53 1.26 16.88 -4.35
CA GLN A 53 2.26 17.32 -5.33
C GLN A 53 3.58 17.67 -4.64
N HIS A 54 3.54 18.41 -3.54
CA HIS A 54 4.75 18.75 -2.80
C HIS A 54 5.44 17.49 -2.26
N ARG A 55 4.70 16.62 -1.58
CA ARG A 55 5.23 15.43 -0.90
C ARG A 55 5.86 14.42 -1.87
N PHE A 56 5.22 14.16 -3.01
CA PHE A 56 5.62 13.07 -3.91
C PHE A 56 6.36 13.53 -5.16
N VAL A 57 6.31 14.83 -5.51
CA VAL A 57 6.96 15.35 -6.73
C VAL A 57 8.01 16.39 -6.38
N ILE A 58 7.61 17.49 -5.75
CA ILE A 58 8.50 18.66 -5.58
C ILE A 58 9.65 18.35 -4.59
N ALA A 59 9.33 17.75 -3.44
CA ALA A 59 10.30 17.51 -2.37
C ALA A 59 11.46 16.56 -2.76
N ILE A 60 11.28 15.77 -3.82
CA ILE A 60 12.28 14.80 -4.29
C ILE A 60 12.75 15.08 -5.72
N ALA A 61 12.36 16.22 -6.31
CA ALA A 61 12.54 16.49 -7.74
C ALA A 61 14.02 16.47 -8.16
N GLU A 62 14.91 17.02 -7.34
CA GLU A 62 16.35 17.07 -7.61
C GLU A 62 16.98 15.67 -7.59
N GLN A 63 16.67 14.88 -6.56
CA GLN A 63 17.17 13.52 -6.39
C GLN A 63 16.66 12.61 -7.52
N VAL A 64 15.38 12.74 -7.87
CA VAL A 64 14.77 12.01 -9.00
C VAL A 64 15.40 12.43 -10.33
N ALA A 65 15.69 13.72 -10.54
CA ALA A 65 16.36 14.19 -11.75
C ALA A 65 17.77 13.61 -11.90
N HIS A 66 18.56 13.57 -10.82
CA HIS A 66 19.88 12.95 -10.82
C HIS A 66 19.82 11.44 -11.05
N PHE A 67 18.88 10.74 -10.41
CA PHE A 67 18.64 9.32 -10.64
C PHE A 67 18.27 9.05 -12.10
N ALA A 68 17.33 9.81 -12.65
CA ALA A 68 16.89 9.68 -14.03
C ALA A 68 18.04 9.93 -15.03
N GLN A 69 18.89 10.91 -14.75
CA GLN A 69 20.08 11.19 -15.56
C GLN A 69 21.08 10.02 -15.51
N GLY A 70 21.39 9.50 -14.33
CA GLY A 70 22.29 8.34 -14.18
C GLY A 70 21.75 7.09 -14.88
N PHE A 71 20.44 6.82 -14.73
CA PHE A 71 19.78 5.73 -15.44
C PHE A 71 19.84 5.91 -16.97
N ALA A 72 19.62 7.14 -17.45
CA ALA A 72 19.72 7.49 -18.86
C ALA A 72 21.13 7.24 -19.44
N ASP A 73 22.17 7.54 -18.66
CA ASP A 73 23.56 7.39 -19.10
C ASP A 73 23.99 5.92 -19.20
N ILE A 74 23.37 5.02 -18.44
CA ILE A 74 23.57 3.57 -18.55
C ILE A 74 22.89 3.02 -19.83
N MET A 75 21.77 3.61 -20.25
CA MET A 75 21.07 3.12 -21.44
C MET A 75 21.78 3.57 -22.72
N SER A 76 22.40 2.62 -23.43
CA SER A 76 23.21 2.85 -24.63
C SER A 76 22.47 3.48 -25.83
N CYS A 77 21.15 3.70 -25.78
CA CYS A 77 20.36 4.22 -26.89
C CYS A 77 19.44 5.39 -26.49
N ARG A 78 20.01 6.60 -26.41
CA ARG A 78 19.27 7.86 -26.12
C ARG A 78 18.10 8.14 -27.07
N ARG A 79 18.13 7.62 -28.31
CA ARG A 79 17.03 7.78 -29.28
C ARG A 79 15.80 6.96 -28.94
N LEU A 80 16.00 5.76 -28.38
CA LEU A 80 14.91 4.86 -28.00
C LEU A 80 14.42 5.13 -26.58
N GLN A 81 15.20 5.84 -25.75
CA GLN A 81 14.84 6.14 -24.36
C GLN A 81 13.46 6.79 -24.20
N ARG A 82 13.16 7.85 -24.96
CA ARG A 82 11.88 8.55 -24.83
C ARG A 82 10.71 7.65 -25.23
N SER A 83 10.85 6.91 -26.34
CA SER A 83 9.82 5.98 -26.79
C SER A 83 9.67 4.78 -25.85
N PHE A 84 10.78 4.29 -25.30
CA PHE A 84 10.80 3.19 -24.33
C PHE A 84 9.98 3.56 -23.09
N PHE A 85 10.25 4.70 -22.45
CA PHE A 85 9.50 5.12 -21.26
C PHE A 85 8.07 5.60 -21.55
N GLN A 86 7.77 6.06 -22.76
CA GLN A 86 6.40 6.44 -23.15
C GLN A 86 5.48 5.24 -23.38
N CYS A 87 6.05 4.07 -23.68
CA CYS A 87 5.30 2.84 -23.95
C CYS A 87 5.31 1.87 -22.77
N LEU A 88 5.89 2.26 -21.64
CA LEU A 88 6.07 1.40 -20.47
C LEU A 88 5.14 1.86 -19.35
N ASP A 89 4.26 1.00 -18.90
CA ASP A 89 3.47 1.26 -17.69
C ASP A 89 4.36 1.10 -16.45
N PRO A 90 4.03 1.75 -15.31
CA PRO A 90 4.78 1.60 -14.06
C PRO A 90 4.94 0.13 -13.64
N GLU A 91 3.91 -0.69 -13.87
CA GLU A 91 3.93 -2.12 -13.64
C GLU A 91 5.00 -2.84 -14.47
N ASP A 92 5.13 -2.50 -15.76
CA ASP A 92 6.11 -3.10 -16.66
C ASP A 92 7.55 -2.77 -16.23
N LEU A 93 7.81 -1.53 -15.78
CA LEU A 93 9.11 -1.15 -15.24
C LEU A 93 9.46 -2.00 -14.01
N ASP A 94 8.46 -2.19 -13.14
CA ASP A 94 8.56 -3.04 -11.96
C ASP A 94 8.97 -4.46 -12.39
N TRP A 95 8.25 -5.06 -13.36
CA TRP A 95 8.57 -6.38 -13.89
C TRP A 95 10.00 -6.48 -14.45
N MET A 96 10.44 -5.46 -15.19
CA MET A 96 11.77 -5.43 -15.78
C MET A 96 12.90 -5.37 -14.76
N LEU A 97 12.72 -4.60 -13.68
CA LEU A 97 13.73 -4.44 -12.62
C LEU A 97 13.84 -5.70 -11.75
N HIS A 98 12.73 -6.38 -11.50
CA HIS A 98 12.69 -7.52 -10.59
C HIS A 98 13.07 -8.86 -11.25
N GLY A 99 13.00 -8.98 -12.58
CA GLY A 99 13.23 -10.25 -13.27
C GLY A 99 12.13 -11.28 -13.01
N SER A 100 12.37 -12.57 -13.28
CA SER A 100 11.36 -13.62 -13.09
C SER A 100 11.01 -13.79 -11.61
N GLU A 101 9.76 -13.49 -11.28
CA GLU A 101 9.20 -13.57 -9.94
C GLU A 101 9.45 -14.93 -9.28
N ARG A 102 10.09 -14.92 -8.11
CA ARG A 102 10.12 -16.12 -7.25
C ARG A 102 8.69 -16.45 -6.83
N GLU A 103 8.33 -17.72 -6.92
CA GLU A 103 7.03 -18.19 -6.47
C GLU A 103 6.88 -17.98 -4.96
N ILE A 104 5.72 -17.45 -4.53
CA ILE A 104 5.42 -17.28 -3.10
C ILE A 104 5.27 -18.66 -2.46
N CYS A 105 6.24 -19.02 -1.62
CA CYS A 105 6.20 -20.24 -0.82
C CYS A 105 5.18 -20.09 0.31
N VAL A 106 4.11 -20.88 0.27
CA VAL A 106 3.04 -20.83 1.28
C VAL A 106 3.52 -21.34 2.64
N ASP A 107 4.44 -22.30 2.66
CA ASP A 107 5.02 -22.82 3.90
C ASP A 107 5.89 -21.76 4.59
N ASP A 108 6.68 -21.01 3.82
CA ASP A 108 7.47 -19.88 4.34
C ASP A 108 6.55 -18.76 4.85
N TRP A 109 5.47 -18.46 4.12
CA TRP A 109 4.45 -17.49 4.54
C TRP A 109 3.84 -17.90 5.89
N LYS A 110 3.44 -19.16 6.00
CA LYS A 110 2.85 -19.71 7.23
C LYS A 110 3.84 -19.67 8.39
N ALA A 111 5.10 -20.05 8.18
CA ALA A 111 6.14 -20.03 9.21
C ALA A 111 6.46 -18.63 9.75
N HIS A 112 6.14 -17.58 8.97
CA HIS A 112 6.33 -16.18 9.33
C HIS A 112 5.03 -15.47 9.79
N THR A 113 3.95 -16.23 10.01
CA THR A 113 2.66 -15.71 10.45
C THR A 113 2.34 -16.07 11.90
N GLU A 114 1.92 -15.10 12.69
CA GLU A 114 1.42 -15.24 14.05
C GLU A 114 -0.11 -15.04 14.12
N TYR A 115 -0.75 -15.63 15.14
CA TYR A 115 -2.21 -15.66 15.27
C TYR A 115 -2.64 -14.99 16.58
N HIS A 116 -3.63 -14.09 16.50
CA HIS A 116 -4.20 -13.39 17.65
C HIS A 116 -5.71 -13.58 17.70
N GLY A 117 -6.22 -14.12 18.81
CA GLY A 117 -7.62 -14.54 18.95
C GLY A 117 -7.99 -15.79 18.14
N PHE A 118 -7.04 -16.30 17.35
CA PHE A 118 -6.98 -17.65 16.81
C PHE A 118 -5.74 -18.37 17.36
N VAL A 119 -5.74 -19.69 17.29
CA VAL A 119 -4.56 -20.55 17.49
C VAL A 119 -4.31 -21.39 16.24
N GLU A 120 -3.09 -21.88 16.04
CA GLU A 120 -2.73 -22.63 14.83
C GLU A 120 -3.62 -23.88 14.59
N SER A 121 -4.11 -24.50 15.68
CA SER A 121 -4.99 -25.66 15.62
C SER A 121 -6.44 -25.32 15.23
N ASP A 122 -6.81 -24.05 15.15
CA ASP A 122 -8.16 -23.65 14.77
C ASP A 122 -8.47 -24.04 13.33
N VAL A 123 -9.69 -24.51 13.12
CA VAL A 123 -10.13 -25.00 11.82
C VAL A 123 -10.10 -23.89 10.76
N GLN A 124 -10.37 -22.64 11.15
CA GLN A 124 -10.31 -21.47 10.26
C GLN A 124 -8.88 -21.20 9.78
N ILE A 125 -7.86 -21.39 10.61
CA ILE A 125 -6.45 -21.20 10.21
C ILE A 125 -6.04 -22.30 9.24
N SER A 126 -6.43 -23.54 9.50
CA SER A 126 -6.23 -24.67 8.58
C SER A 126 -6.92 -24.43 7.23
N TRP A 127 -8.16 -23.94 7.23
CA TRP A 127 -8.90 -23.58 6.02
C TRP A 127 -8.22 -22.46 5.25
N PHE A 128 -7.79 -21.39 5.93
CA PHE A 128 -7.11 -20.26 5.32
C PHE A 128 -5.89 -20.74 4.52
N TRP A 129 -4.97 -21.47 5.15
CA TRP A 129 -3.77 -21.95 4.48
C TRP A 129 -4.06 -22.99 3.39
N LYS A 130 -5.11 -23.82 3.56
CA LYS A 130 -5.56 -24.73 2.51
C LYS A 130 -6.09 -24.00 1.28
N ILE A 131 -6.79 -22.89 1.46
CA ILE A 131 -7.29 -22.05 0.37
C ILE A 131 -6.12 -21.33 -0.30
N VAL A 132 -5.23 -20.70 0.48
CA VAL A 132 -4.03 -20.00 -0.03
C VAL A 132 -3.11 -20.95 -0.80
N GLY A 133 -2.95 -22.19 -0.34
CA GLY A 133 -2.20 -23.23 -1.05
C GLY A 133 -2.76 -23.59 -2.43
N ARG A 134 -4.05 -23.36 -2.66
CA ARG A 134 -4.74 -23.62 -3.93
C ARG A 134 -4.85 -22.40 -4.84
N MET A 135 -4.48 -21.21 -4.35
CA MET A 135 -4.50 -19.99 -5.13
C MET A 135 -3.46 -20.03 -6.25
N THR A 136 -3.77 -19.39 -7.38
CA THR A 136 -2.77 -19.14 -8.43
C THR A 136 -1.68 -18.19 -7.91
N ARG A 137 -0.57 -18.11 -8.64
CA ARG A 137 0.52 -17.19 -8.30
C ARG A 137 0.04 -15.74 -8.20
N GLU A 138 -0.81 -15.33 -9.14
CA GLU A 138 -1.38 -13.99 -9.23
C GLU A 138 -2.32 -13.72 -8.03
N GLN A 139 -3.18 -14.67 -7.67
CA GLN A 139 -4.05 -14.55 -6.50
C GLN A 139 -3.27 -14.43 -5.19
N LYS A 140 -2.18 -15.19 -5.03
CA LYS A 140 -1.29 -15.09 -3.86
C LYS A 140 -0.67 -13.69 -3.75
N LYS A 141 -0.27 -13.09 -4.86
CA LYS A 141 0.26 -11.71 -4.86
C LYS A 141 -0.79 -10.68 -4.51
N VAL A 142 -2.00 -10.79 -5.07
CA VAL A 142 -3.09 -9.86 -4.73
C VAL A 142 -3.42 -9.97 -3.24
N LEU A 143 -3.45 -11.19 -2.67
CA LEU A 143 -3.65 -11.37 -1.24
C LEU A 143 -2.48 -10.79 -0.41
N LEU A 144 -1.23 -10.99 -0.83
CA LEU A 144 -0.06 -10.45 -0.15
C LEU A 144 -0.10 -8.93 -0.15
N PHE A 145 -0.38 -8.32 -1.30
CA PHE A 145 -0.53 -6.87 -1.44
C PHE A 145 -1.69 -6.34 -0.61
N PHE A 146 -2.84 -7.03 -0.60
CA PHE A 146 -3.96 -6.67 0.27
C PHE A 146 -3.56 -6.67 1.75
N TRP A 147 -2.79 -7.67 2.18
CA TRP A 147 -2.37 -7.80 3.58
C TRP A 147 -1.29 -6.77 3.97
N THR A 148 -0.32 -6.52 3.10
CA THR A 148 0.93 -5.84 3.47
C THR A 148 1.20 -4.53 2.72
N SER A 149 0.45 -4.25 1.65
CA SER A 149 0.78 -3.26 0.61
C SER A 149 2.13 -3.50 -0.08
N ILE A 150 2.68 -4.70 0.03
CA ILE A 150 3.93 -5.10 -0.64
C ILE A 150 3.57 -5.90 -1.89
N LYS A 151 4.08 -5.44 -3.04
CA LYS A 151 3.92 -6.14 -4.32
C LYS A 151 4.90 -7.33 -4.45
N TYR A 152 6.11 -7.19 -3.90
CA TYR A 152 7.18 -8.19 -4.02
C TYR A 152 7.92 -8.41 -2.70
N LEU A 153 8.18 -9.67 -2.38
CA LEU A 153 8.95 -10.03 -1.19
C LEU A 153 10.43 -9.67 -1.35
N PRO A 154 11.12 -9.34 -0.25
CA PRO A 154 12.58 -9.28 -0.20
C PRO A 154 13.25 -10.57 -0.70
N VAL A 155 14.56 -10.50 -1.00
CA VAL A 155 15.33 -11.66 -1.47
C VAL A 155 15.34 -12.79 -0.43
N GLU A 156 15.27 -12.41 0.84
CA GLU A 156 15.18 -13.26 2.03
C GLU A 156 13.76 -13.81 2.28
N GLY A 157 12.79 -13.54 1.40
CA GLY A 157 11.41 -13.99 1.53
C GLY A 157 10.66 -13.28 2.67
N PHE A 158 9.80 -14.01 3.37
CA PHE A 158 9.02 -13.44 4.48
C PHE A 158 9.88 -13.07 5.70
N SER A 159 11.06 -13.68 5.84
CA SER A 159 12.01 -13.37 6.91
C SER A 159 12.65 -11.99 6.77
N GLY A 160 12.70 -11.43 5.56
CA GLY A 160 13.22 -10.09 5.27
C GLY A 160 12.21 -8.97 5.51
N LEU A 161 10.98 -9.28 5.91
CA LEU A 161 9.97 -8.27 6.21
C LEU A 161 10.32 -7.54 7.52
N ALA A 162 9.99 -6.25 7.58
CA ALA A 162 10.27 -5.40 8.74
C ALA A 162 9.53 -5.85 10.03
N SER A 163 8.50 -6.69 9.89
CA SER A 163 7.71 -7.27 10.98
C SER A 163 7.22 -8.65 10.58
N ARG A 164 6.89 -9.47 11.58
CA ARG A 164 6.06 -10.67 11.42
C ARG A 164 4.70 -10.30 10.83
N LEU A 165 4.08 -11.26 10.16
CA LEU A 165 2.72 -11.18 9.66
C LEU A 165 1.76 -11.64 10.76
N TYR A 166 0.58 -11.03 10.84
CA TYR A 166 -0.40 -11.37 11.86
C TYR A 166 -1.78 -11.63 11.28
N ILE A 167 -2.45 -12.66 11.78
CA ILE A 167 -3.87 -12.92 11.55
C ILE A 167 -4.64 -12.69 12.85
N TYR A 168 -5.63 -11.80 12.80
CA TYR A 168 -6.48 -11.43 13.93
C TYR A 168 -7.91 -11.92 13.75
N ARG A 169 -8.45 -12.54 14.80
CA ARG A 169 -9.88 -12.81 14.89
C ARG A 169 -10.65 -11.53 15.18
N THR A 170 -11.70 -11.26 14.41
CA THR A 170 -12.68 -10.21 14.71
C THR A 170 -13.94 -10.78 15.36
N SER A 171 -14.63 -9.97 16.16
CA SER A 171 -15.93 -10.29 16.75
C SER A 171 -17.11 -9.87 15.85
N GLU A 172 -16.85 -9.60 14.58
CA GLU A 172 -17.83 -9.08 13.63
C GLU A 172 -18.67 -10.20 13.01
N SER A 173 -19.74 -9.82 12.30
CA SER A 173 -20.58 -10.77 11.56
C SER A 173 -19.77 -11.57 10.55
N PHE A 174 -20.10 -12.85 10.36
CA PHE A 174 -19.52 -13.75 9.36
C PHE A 174 -19.81 -13.29 7.91
N GLU A 175 -20.67 -12.30 7.73
CA GLU A 175 -20.93 -11.66 6.44
C GLU A 175 -19.82 -10.68 6.05
N ARG A 176 -19.04 -10.19 7.02
CA ARG A 176 -17.98 -9.21 6.78
C ARG A 176 -16.82 -9.83 6.02
N LEU A 177 -16.30 -9.08 5.06
CA LEU A 177 -15.07 -9.42 4.33
C LEU A 177 -13.86 -9.31 5.25
N PRO A 178 -12.76 -10.03 4.96
CA PRO A 178 -11.50 -9.79 5.64
C PRO A 178 -11.04 -8.35 5.41
N SER A 179 -10.34 -7.79 6.39
CA SER A 179 -9.78 -6.44 6.36
C SER A 179 -8.29 -6.47 6.68
N SER A 180 -7.54 -5.48 6.19
CA SER A 180 -6.10 -5.37 6.46
C SER A 180 -5.74 -4.04 7.12
N HIS A 181 -4.73 -4.10 7.98
CA HIS A 181 -4.00 -2.93 8.47
C HIS A 181 -2.56 -3.08 8.02
N THR A 182 -2.28 -2.57 6.82
CA THR A 182 -1.04 -2.84 6.09
C THR A 182 0.19 -2.29 6.81
N CYS A 183 0.08 -1.15 7.50
CA CYS A 183 1.15 -0.60 8.34
C CYS A 183 1.65 -1.56 9.43
N PHE A 184 0.82 -2.53 9.85
CA PHE A 184 1.12 -3.48 10.91
C PHE A 184 1.16 -4.94 10.41
N TYR A 185 1.15 -5.15 9.09
CA TYR A 185 1.08 -6.48 8.48
C TYR A 185 0.02 -7.37 9.10
N ARG A 186 -1.17 -6.80 9.32
CA ARG A 186 -2.28 -7.45 10.01
C ARG A 186 -3.43 -7.73 9.05
N LEU A 187 -3.84 -8.99 8.97
CA LEU A 187 -5.05 -9.46 8.30
C LEU A 187 -6.09 -9.81 9.37
N CYS A 188 -7.34 -9.39 9.19
CA CYS A 188 -8.41 -9.61 10.15
C CYS A 188 -9.58 -10.31 9.46
N PHE A 189 -10.17 -11.30 10.12
CA PHE A 189 -11.43 -11.89 9.69
C PHE A 189 -12.20 -12.51 10.86
N PRO A 190 -13.54 -12.61 10.76
CA PRO A 190 -14.36 -13.32 11.73
C PRO A 190 -14.14 -14.83 11.62
N ALA A 191 -14.50 -15.58 12.66
CA ALA A 191 -14.45 -17.03 12.60
C ALA A 191 -15.53 -17.59 11.65
N TYR A 192 -15.23 -17.65 10.35
CA TYR A 192 -16.17 -18.12 9.34
C TYR A 192 -16.67 -19.54 9.68
N PRO A 193 -17.97 -19.83 9.45
CA PRO A 193 -18.57 -21.08 9.88
C PRO A 193 -18.19 -22.27 8.99
N THR A 194 -17.83 -22.05 7.73
CA THR A 194 -17.45 -23.09 6.78
C THR A 194 -16.29 -22.66 5.89
N ILE A 195 -15.54 -23.64 5.36
CA ILE A 195 -14.48 -23.40 4.38
C ILE A 195 -14.99 -22.70 3.12
N THR A 196 -16.21 -23.03 2.68
CA THR A 196 -16.84 -22.43 1.50
C THR A 196 -17.06 -20.93 1.71
N VAL A 197 -17.58 -20.52 2.86
CA VAL A 197 -17.75 -19.09 3.19
C VAL A 197 -16.40 -18.38 3.19
N MET A 198 -15.38 -18.94 3.83
CA MET A 198 -14.04 -18.34 3.83
C MET A 198 -13.47 -18.22 2.41
N GLN A 199 -13.62 -19.26 1.58
CA GLN A 199 -13.15 -19.27 0.20
C GLN A 199 -13.85 -18.19 -0.63
N ASP A 200 -15.17 -18.04 -0.51
CA ASP A 200 -15.92 -17.00 -1.24
C ASP A 200 -15.48 -15.59 -0.82
N ARG A 201 -15.24 -15.37 0.48
CA ARG A 201 -14.79 -14.08 1.01
C ARG A 201 -13.37 -13.73 0.55
N LEU A 202 -12.44 -14.69 0.59
CA LEU A 202 -11.09 -14.52 0.07
C LEU A 202 -11.07 -14.33 -1.45
N ARG A 203 -11.93 -15.02 -2.19
CA ARG A 203 -12.04 -14.87 -3.64
C ARG A 203 -12.33 -13.42 -4.03
N ILE A 204 -13.24 -12.76 -3.31
CA ILE A 204 -13.58 -11.34 -3.53
C ILE A 204 -12.35 -10.44 -3.39
N ILE A 205 -11.50 -10.69 -2.40
CA ILE A 205 -10.26 -9.92 -2.20
C ILE A 205 -9.28 -10.14 -3.36
N THR A 206 -9.15 -11.39 -3.82
CA THR A 206 -8.20 -11.77 -4.88
C THR A 206 -8.65 -11.39 -6.29
N GLN A 207 -9.78 -10.70 -6.44
CA GLN A 207 -10.19 -10.08 -7.71
C GLN A 207 -9.50 -8.72 -7.85
N GLU A 208 -8.78 -8.51 -8.96
CA GLU A 208 -7.87 -7.37 -9.18
C GLU A 208 -8.48 -5.99 -8.89
N HIS A 209 -9.79 -5.81 -9.11
CA HIS A 209 -10.47 -4.52 -8.90
C HIS A 209 -10.83 -4.20 -7.42
N VAL A 210 -10.77 -5.17 -6.50
CA VAL A 210 -11.18 -4.99 -5.10
C VAL A 210 -9.98 -4.78 -4.18
N GLY A 211 -8.82 -5.37 -4.50
CA GLY A 211 -7.59 -5.29 -3.69
C GLY A 211 -6.93 -3.90 -3.62
N CYS A 212 -7.40 -2.92 -4.41
CA CYS A 212 -6.87 -1.56 -4.49
C CYS A 212 -7.83 -0.48 -3.97
N SER A 213 -8.98 -0.85 -3.38
CA SER A 213 -9.98 0.13 -2.94
C SER A 213 -9.69 0.64 -1.52
N PHE A 214 -9.52 1.95 -1.37
CA PHE A 214 -9.48 2.61 -0.07
C PHE A 214 -10.88 2.63 0.54
N GLY A 215 -11.21 1.57 1.29
CA GLY A 215 -12.27 1.56 2.31
C GLY A 215 -13.46 2.50 2.07
N THR A 216 -14.21 2.29 0.98
CA THR A 216 -15.54 2.88 0.83
C THR A 216 -16.57 1.77 0.93
N TRP A 217 -17.08 1.54 2.13
CA TRP A 217 -18.39 0.94 2.37
C TRP A 217 -19.00 1.59 3.62
#